data_AF-A0A2M7P6G3-F1
#
_entry.id   AF-A0A2M7P6G3-F1
#
_cell.length_a   1.000
_cell.length_b   1.000
_cell.length_c   1.000
_cell.angle_alpha   90.00
_cell.angle_beta   90.00
_cell.angle_gamma   90.00
#
_symmetry.space_group_name_H-M   'P 1'
#
loop_
_entity.id
_entity.type
_entity.pdbx_description
1 polymer ?
#
loop_
_entity_poly.entity_id
_entity_poly.type
_entity_poly.pdbx_seq_one_letter_code
_entity_poly.pdbx_strand_id
1 'polypeptide(L)'
;MSLLSFRPKNILIRSTNWIGDAIMTTPAVRTVRENFPEARISVLVQPWVADVFVASPHVDEIILYQKKGEHQGVVGMLRLARELAARRFDMAILLQNAFEAALLAWWAGIPVRCGYSRDGRRLLLTHPVRLTRERRQLHQVYYYQKLMADLGLKPGPDELFLRLPEEAELWATHFVDDHGPGPLVGLNPGAAYGPAKRWPAERYAALAGRLVRELGAQVLVFGTAADQPAAAAIQAAAAGQVH
;
A
#
# COMPACT_ATOMS: atom_id res chain seq x y z
N MET A 1 15.20 22.13 -12.95
CA MET A 1 15.20 22.74 -11.60
C MET A 1 15.51 21.63 -10.61
N SER A 2 16.39 21.82 -9.65
CA SER A 2 16.63 20.79 -8.63
C SER A 2 15.42 20.70 -7.71
N LEU A 3 14.95 19.50 -7.38
CA LEU A 3 13.84 19.34 -6.43
C LEU A 3 14.20 19.84 -5.02
N LEU A 4 15.49 19.92 -4.70
CA LEU A 4 15.98 20.44 -3.43
C LEU A 4 15.78 21.96 -3.25
N SER A 5 15.72 22.73 -4.35
CA SER A 5 15.41 24.17 -4.28
C SER A 5 13.92 24.46 -4.49
N PHE A 6 13.14 23.44 -4.85
CA PHE A 6 11.71 23.53 -5.02
C PHE A 6 11.01 23.33 -3.67
N ARG A 7 10.12 24.24 -3.30
CA ARG A 7 9.36 24.20 -2.05
C ARG A 7 7.89 23.92 -2.35
N PRO A 8 7.50 22.67 -2.66
CA PRO A 8 6.10 22.32 -2.87
C PRO A 8 5.32 22.55 -1.57
N LYS A 9 4.12 23.11 -1.68
CA LYS A 9 3.18 23.22 -0.56
C LYS A 9 2.16 22.10 -0.58
N ASN A 10 1.87 21.53 -1.76
CA ASN A 10 0.91 20.45 -1.90
C ASN A 10 1.46 19.33 -2.81
N ILE A 11 1.62 18.13 -2.27
CA ILE A 11 2.24 16.98 -2.92
C ILE A 11 1.22 15.84 -3.04
N LEU A 12 1.11 15.29 -4.24
CA LEU A 12 0.38 14.05 -4.50
C LEU A 12 1.36 12.87 -4.57
N ILE A 13 1.12 11.81 -3.81
CA ILE A 13 1.79 10.53 -3.99
C ILE A 13 0.81 9.56 -4.62
N ARG A 14 1.14 9.02 -5.80
CA ARG A 14 0.38 7.93 -6.41
C ARG A 14 0.95 6.59 -5.95
N SER A 15 0.28 5.98 -4.97
CA SER A 15 0.65 4.68 -4.42
C SER A 15 0.37 3.53 -5.41
N THR A 16 0.88 2.35 -5.07
CA THR A 16 0.67 1.11 -5.80
C THR A 16 -0.74 0.55 -5.54
N ASN A 17 -1.14 -0.46 -6.31
CA ASN A 17 -2.49 -1.02 -6.23
C ASN A 17 -2.60 -2.27 -5.34
N TRP A 18 -1.48 -2.81 -4.87
CA TRP A 18 -1.45 -4.04 -4.07
C TRP A 18 -1.00 -3.70 -2.66
N ILE A 19 -1.65 -4.28 -1.65
CA ILE A 19 -1.36 -3.99 -0.22
C ILE A 19 0.11 -4.23 0.10
N GLY A 20 0.67 -5.37 -0.34
CA GLY A 20 2.08 -5.68 -0.13
C GLY A 20 3.02 -4.64 -0.74
N ASP A 21 2.80 -4.26 -2.00
CA ASP A 21 3.59 -3.22 -2.66
C ASP A 21 3.42 -1.86 -1.97
N ALA A 22 2.24 -1.55 -1.44
CA ALA A 22 1.96 -0.29 -0.77
C ALA A 22 2.69 -0.19 0.58
N ILE A 23 2.73 -1.28 1.35
CA ILE A 23 3.56 -1.37 2.56
C ILE A 23 5.03 -1.13 2.20
N MET A 24 5.52 -1.73 1.10
CA MET A 24 6.89 -1.53 0.62
C MET A 24 7.18 -0.08 0.18
N THR A 25 6.16 0.74 -0.05
CA THR A 25 6.33 2.18 -0.34
C THR A 25 6.40 3.08 0.89
N THR A 26 6.02 2.57 2.07
CA THR A 26 5.95 3.39 3.30
C THR A 26 7.27 4.09 3.64
N PRO A 27 8.47 3.50 3.44
CA PRO A 27 9.73 4.21 3.67
C PRO A 27 9.92 5.39 2.71
N ALA A 28 9.50 5.25 1.45
CA ALA A 28 9.55 6.34 0.48
C ALA A 28 8.56 7.46 0.81
N VAL A 29 7.37 7.14 1.32
CA VAL A 29 6.40 8.14 1.81
C VAL A 29 6.98 8.91 3.00
N ARG A 30 7.61 8.22 3.96
CA ARG A 30 8.36 8.86 5.06
C ARG A 30 9.45 9.78 4.53
N THR A 31 10.25 9.33 3.57
CA THR A 31 11.28 10.15 2.92
C THR A 31 10.70 11.44 2.33
N VAL A 32 9.53 11.40 1.69
CA VAL A 32 8.85 12.61 1.17
C VAL A 32 8.49 13.56 2.32
N ARG A 33 7.88 13.05 3.40
CA ARG A 33 7.55 13.87 4.59
C ARG A 33 8.79 14.50 5.22
N GLU A 34 9.87 13.75 5.38
CA GLU A 34 11.12 14.25 6.00
C GLU A 34 11.79 15.35 5.16
N ASN A 35 11.71 15.27 3.84
CA ASN A 35 12.28 16.29 2.95
C ASN A 35 11.34 17.50 2.77
N PHE A 36 10.04 17.34 2.98
CA PHE A 36 9.03 18.39 2.84
C PHE A 36 8.11 18.46 4.08
N PRO A 37 8.65 18.82 5.26
CA PRO A 37 7.91 18.74 6.52
C PRO A 37 6.66 19.63 6.56
N GLU A 38 6.70 20.79 5.90
CA GLU A 38 5.60 21.77 5.86
C GLU A 38 4.60 21.52 4.72
N ALA A 39 4.88 20.60 3.80
CA ALA A 39 3.99 20.35 2.67
C ALA A 39 2.78 19.53 3.11
N ARG A 40 1.62 19.81 2.52
CA ARG A 40 0.48 18.90 2.56
C ARG A 40 0.75 17.72 1.64
N ILE A 41 0.65 16.49 2.15
CA ILE A 41 0.92 15.25 1.42
C ILE A 41 -0.38 14.44 1.33
N SER A 42 -0.93 14.38 0.12
CA SER A 42 -2.07 13.52 -0.18
C SER A 42 -1.61 12.24 -0.88
N VAL A 43 -2.17 11.08 -0.52
CA VAL A 43 -1.90 9.81 -1.20
C VAL A 43 -3.14 9.35 -1.96
N LEU A 44 -2.98 9.11 -3.27
CA LEU A 44 -4.00 8.53 -4.13
C LEU A 44 -3.85 7.01 -4.18
N VAL A 45 -4.84 6.28 -3.65
CA VAL A 45 -4.83 4.82 -3.43
C VAL A 45 -6.10 4.17 -3.97
N GLN A 46 -6.06 2.86 -4.23
CA GLN A 46 -7.29 2.08 -4.37
C GLN A 46 -7.93 1.89 -2.98
N PRO A 47 -9.26 1.72 -2.87
CA PRO A 47 -9.94 1.56 -1.57
C PRO A 47 -9.33 0.49 -0.67
N TRP A 48 -9.02 -0.69 -1.22
CA TRP A 48 -8.42 -1.81 -0.48
C TRP A 48 -6.96 -1.60 -0.06
N VAL A 49 -6.33 -0.47 -0.40
CA VAL A 49 -4.97 -0.11 0.01
C VAL A 49 -4.98 1.05 1.01
N ALA A 50 -6.12 1.72 1.20
CA ALA A 50 -6.22 2.94 1.99
C ALA A 50 -5.74 2.77 3.44
N ASP A 51 -6.07 1.65 4.06
CA ASP A 51 -5.78 1.37 5.47
C ASP A 51 -4.28 1.30 5.78
N VAL A 52 -3.42 1.08 4.78
CA VAL A 52 -1.95 1.16 4.94
C VAL A 52 -1.51 2.56 5.37
N PHE A 53 -2.27 3.60 4.99
CA PHE A 53 -1.88 4.99 5.18
C PHE A 53 -2.77 5.75 6.17
N VAL A 54 -3.91 5.17 6.62
CA VAL A 54 -4.94 5.90 7.37
C VAL A 54 -4.44 6.49 8.68
N ALA A 55 -3.61 5.77 9.42
CA ALA A 55 -3.01 6.24 10.67
C ALA A 55 -1.57 6.74 10.47
N SER A 56 -1.10 6.90 9.23
CA SER A 56 0.28 7.30 8.96
C SER A 56 0.49 8.79 9.26
N PRO A 57 1.47 9.17 10.12
CA PRO A 57 1.80 10.57 10.36
C PRO A 57 2.50 11.23 9.16
N HIS A 58 2.80 10.47 8.12
CA HIS A 58 3.47 10.94 6.91
C HIS A 58 2.48 11.35 5.80
N VAL A 59 1.17 11.21 6.04
CA VAL A 59 0.10 11.45 5.07
C VAL A 59 -0.97 12.33 5.72
N ASP A 60 -1.36 13.42 5.05
CA ASP A 60 -2.38 14.35 5.55
C ASP A 60 -3.77 14.06 4.97
N GLU A 61 -3.84 13.45 3.79
CA GLU A 61 -5.09 13.17 3.10
C GLU A 61 -5.00 11.87 2.29
N ILE A 62 -6.04 11.05 2.38
CA ILE A 62 -6.22 9.90 1.50
C ILE A 62 -7.26 10.24 0.45
N ILE A 63 -6.89 10.04 -0.82
CA ILE A 63 -7.79 10.21 -1.97
C ILE A 63 -8.06 8.83 -2.56
N LEU A 64 -9.34 8.46 -2.65
CA LEU A 64 -9.74 7.14 -3.15
C LEU A 64 -9.89 7.13 -4.67
N TYR A 65 -9.11 6.30 -5.34
CA TYR A 65 -9.28 5.97 -6.75
C TYR A 65 -10.16 4.75 -6.92
N GLN A 66 -11.47 4.95 -7.09
CA GLN A 66 -12.44 3.88 -7.34
C GLN A 66 -12.52 3.48 -8.83
N LYS A 67 -11.54 2.70 -9.30
CA LYS A 67 -11.46 2.30 -10.73
C LYS A 67 -12.64 1.46 -11.24
N LYS A 68 -13.32 0.73 -10.34
CA LYS A 68 -14.53 -0.04 -10.64
C LYS A 68 -15.82 0.65 -10.16
N GLY A 69 -15.78 1.96 -9.97
CA GLY A 69 -16.90 2.79 -9.50
C GLY A 69 -16.87 4.16 -10.15
N GLU A 70 -16.83 5.23 -9.35
CA GLU A 70 -16.90 6.61 -9.82
C GLU A 70 -15.84 7.01 -10.86
N HIS A 71 -14.70 6.31 -10.85
CA HIS A 71 -13.56 6.58 -11.73
C HIS A 71 -13.40 5.53 -12.83
N GLN A 72 -14.49 4.84 -13.20
CA GLN A 72 -14.48 3.84 -14.25
C GLN A 72 -14.38 4.46 -15.66
N GLY A 73 -13.53 3.86 -16.49
CA GLY A 73 -13.37 4.25 -17.89
C GLY A 73 -12.76 5.65 -18.08
N VAL A 74 -12.81 6.14 -19.32
CA VAL A 74 -12.19 7.44 -19.67
C VAL A 74 -12.92 8.61 -18.99
N VAL A 75 -14.25 8.58 -18.93
CA VAL A 75 -15.05 9.63 -18.26
C VAL A 75 -14.72 9.70 -16.77
N GLY A 76 -14.65 8.55 -16.09
CA GLY A 76 -14.27 8.49 -14.68
C GLY A 76 -12.83 8.93 -14.42
N MET A 77 -11.90 8.61 -15.33
CA MET A 77 -10.52 9.11 -15.26
C MET A 77 -10.42 10.63 -15.43
N LEU A 78 -11.21 11.21 -16.34
CA LEU A 78 -11.28 12.67 -16.49
C LEU A 78 -11.94 13.34 -15.29
N ARG A 79 -12.95 12.71 -14.68
CA ARG A 79 -13.52 13.15 -13.41
C ARG A 79 -12.45 13.21 -12.32
N LEU A 80 -11.72 12.11 -12.12
CA LEU A 80 -10.62 12.06 -11.15
C LEU A 80 -9.54 13.12 -11.45
N ALA A 81 -9.18 13.31 -12.73
CA ALA A 81 -8.22 14.34 -13.11
C ALA A 81 -8.68 15.75 -12.69
N ARG A 82 -9.97 16.07 -12.86
CA ARG A 82 -10.55 17.36 -12.41
C ARG A 82 -10.56 17.49 -10.89
N GLU A 83 -10.89 16.41 -10.18
CA GLU A 83 -10.86 16.39 -8.71
C GLU A 83 -9.44 16.62 -8.16
N LEU A 84 -8.42 16.06 -8.83
CA LEU A 84 -7.01 16.29 -8.50
C LEU A 84 -6.57 17.72 -8.88
N ALA A 85 -6.99 18.23 -10.04
CA ALA A 85 -6.69 19.59 -10.46
C ALA A 85 -7.25 20.64 -9.48
N ALA A 86 -8.46 20.42 -8.96
CA ALA A 86 -9.09 21.30 -7.97
C ALA A 86 -8.27 21.43 -6.67
N ARG A 87 -7.46 20.42 -6.33
CA ARG A 87 -6.57 20.44 -5.15
C ARG A 87 -5.28 21.22 -5.38
N ARG A 88 -4.96 21.60 -6.63
CA ARG A 88 -3.78 22.42 -6.97
C ARG A 88 -2.47 21.84 -6.44
N PHE A 89 -2.19 20.58 -6.77
CA PHE A 89 -0.92 19.96 -6.44
C PHE A 89 0.23 20.63 -7.19
N ASP A 90 1.32 20.90 -6.47
CA ASP A 90 2.57 21.43 -7.02
C ASP A 90 3.44 20.30 -7.59
N MET A 91 3.34 19.11 -6.97
CA MET A 91 4.14 17.94 -7.29
C MET A 91 3.33 16.65 -7.24
N ALA A 92 3.62 15.73 -8.14
CA ALA A 92 3.18 14.34 -8.09
C ALA A 92 4.37 13.38 -8.12
N ILE A 93 4.45 12.49 -7.13
CA ILE A 93 5.42 11.39 -7.07
C ILE A 93 4.71 10.07 -7.40
N LEU A 94 5.11 9.44 -8.49
CA LEU A 94 4.42 8.28 -9.07
C LEU A 94 5.17 6.97 -8.78
N LEU A 95 4.76 6.31 -7.70
CA LEU A 95 5.32 5.03 -7.26
C LEU A 95 4.76 3.87 -8.11
N GLN A 96 3.47 3.91 -8.44
CA GLN A 96 2.90 3.03 -9.45
C GLN A 96 3.50 3.33 -10.83
N ASN A 97 3.90 2.31 -11.58
CA ASN A 97 4.65 2.48 -12.83
C ASN A 97 3.79 2.58 -14.10
N ALA A 98 2.49 2.35 -13.99
CA ALA A 98 1.56 2.36 -15.12
C ALA A 98 1.58 3.70 -15.86
N PHE A 99 1.39 3.64 -17.18
CA PHE A 99 1.17 4.81 -18.04
C PHE A 99 0.01 5.67 -17.54
N GLU A 100 -1.10 5.01 -17.17
CA GLU A 100 -2.32 5.63 -16.64
C GLU A 100 -2.05 6.56 -15.45
N ALA A 101 -1.13 6.18 -14.54
CA ALA A 101 -0.78 7.02 -13.39
C ALA A 101 -0.13 8.34 -13.81
N ALA A 102 0.75 8.31 -14.83
CA ALA A 102 1.38 9.51 -15.36
C ALA A 102 0.41 10.35 -16.20
N LEU A 103 -0.48 9.69 -16.95
CA LEU A 103 -1.51 10.36 -17.74
C LEU A 103 -2.49 11.12 -16.84
N LEU A 104 -2.90 10.51 -15.73
CA LEU A 104 -3.78 11.14 -14.75
C LEU A 104 -3.14 12.40 -14.13
N ALA A 105 -1.89 12.31 -13.69
CA ALA A 105 -1.16 13.46 -13.15
C ALA A 105 -0.95 14.57 -14.18
N TRP A 106 -0.77 14.21 -15.45
CA TRP A 106 -0.66 15.16 -16.55
C TRP A 106 -2.00 15.84 -16.86
N TRP A 107 -3.11 15.08 -16.96
CA TRP A 107 -4.46 15.64 -17.14
C TRP A 107 -4.91 16.51 -15.99
N ALA A 108 -4.47 16.20 -14.76
CA ALA A 108 -4.70 17.03 -13.59
C ALA A 108 -3.90 18.34 -13.60
N GLY A 109 -3.00 18.56 -14.58
CA GLY A 109 -2.23 19.78 -14.72
C GLY A 109 -1.12 19.96 -13.68
N ILE A 110 -0.72 18.91 -12.97
CA ILE A 110 0.28 18.99 -11.89
C ILE A 110 1.64 19.32 -12.49
N PRO A 111 2.30 20.45 -12.16
CA PRO A 111 3.44 20.96 -12.92
C PRO A 111 4.68 20.09 -12.76
N VAL A 112 4.98 19.61 -11.55
CA VAL A 112 6.10 18.68 -11.29
C VAL A 112 5.59 17.26 -11.20
N ARG A 113 6.02 16.40 -12.11
CA ARG A 113 5.64 14.97 -12.20
C ARG A 113 6.90 14.10 -12.21
N CYS A 114 7.07 13.31 -11.17
CA CYS A 114 8.26 12.53 -10.84
C CYS A 114 7.96 11.03 -10.86
N GLY A 115 8.91 10.22 -11.35
CA GLY A 115 8.77 8.77 -11.31
C GLY A 115 9.71 8.05 -12.26
N TYR A 116 9.76 6.73 -12.17
CA TYR A 116 10.55 5.94 -13.12
C TYR A 116 9.98 6.02 -14.54
N SER A 117 10.84 6.17 -15.55
CA SER A 117 10.44 6.13 -16.96
C SER A 117 10.18 4.69 -17.43
N ARG A 118 9.02 4.14 -17.07
CA ARG A 118 8.51 2.82 -17.51
C ARG A 118 7.29 2.95 -18.42
N ASP A 119 6.99 1.89 -19.15
CA ASP A 119 5.73 1.71 -19.89
C ASP A 119 5.36 2.90 -20.79
N GLY A 120 6.35 3.47 -21.50
CA GLY A 120 6.15 4.59 -22.42
C GLY A 120 5.81 5.94 -21.77
N ARG A 121 5.75 6.03 -20.43
CA ARG A 121 5.24 7.22 -19.74
C ARG A 121 6.23 8.40 -19.63
N ARG A 122 7.44 8.27 -20.19
CA ARG A 122 8.54 9.25 -20.05
C ARG A 122 8.09 10.67 -20.44
N LEU A 123 7.33 10.82 -21.52
CA LEU A 123 6.89 12.12 -22.04
C LEU A 123 5.90 12.84 -21.10
N LEU A 124 5.23 12.09 -20.23
CA LEU A 124 4.28 12.63 -19.26
C LEU A 124 4.97 13.05 -17.96
N LEU A 125 6.25 12.72 -17.77
CA LEU A 125 7.02 13.07 -16.59
C LEU A 125 7.91 14.27 -16.86
N THR A 126 7.93 15.22 -15.92
CA THR A 126 8.91 16.33 -15.95
C THR A 126 10.26 15.94 -15.36
N HIS A 127 10.25 15.00 -14.41
CA HIS A 127 11.44 14.50 -13.73
C HIS A 127 11.48 12.96 -13.85
N PRO A 128 11.71 12.44 -15.07
CA PRO A 128 11.80 11.00 -15.30
C PRO A 128 13.11 10.45 -14.73
N VAL A 129 13.03 9.41 -13.91
CA VAL A 129 14.20 8.65 -13.46
C VAL A 129 14.37 7.40 -14.32
N ARG A 130 15.56 7.20 -14.88
CA ARG A 130 15.84 6.03 -15.72
C ARG A 130 15.89 4.77 -14.86
N LEU A 131 15.17 3.74 -15.26
CA LEU A 131 15.24 2.45 -14.59
C LEU A 131 16.27 1.55 -15.28
N THR A 132 17.36 1.21 -14.57
CA THR A 132 18.38 0.26 -15.03
C THR A 132 17.94 -1.19 -14.77
N ARG A 133 18.60 -2.16 -15.42
CA ARG A 133 18.31 -3.59 -15.22
C ARG A 133 18.59 -4.04 -13.79
N GLU A 134 19.72 -3.61 -13.24
CA GLU A 134 20.12 -3.85 -11.85
C GLU A 134 19.03 -3.38 -10.87
N ARG A 135 18.50 -2.16 -11.08
CA ARG A 135 17.42 -1.61 -10.23
C ARG A 135 16.13 -2.42 -10.27
N ARG A 136 15.83 -3.12 -11.38
CA ARG A 136 14.64 -3.99 -11.46
C ARG A 136 14.75 -5.21 -10.57
N GLN A 137 15.95 -5.59 -10.16
CA GLN A 137 16.20 -6.76 -9.32
C GLN A 137 16.28 -6.41 -7.83
N LEU A 138 16.26 -5.11 -7.49
CA LEU A 138 16.24 -4.66 -6.11
C LEU A 138 14.94 -5.09 -5.42
N HIS A 139 15.05 -5.36 -4.12
CA HIS A 139 13.90 -5.44 -3.24
C HIS A 139 13.05 -4.17 -3.37
N GLN A 140 11.71 -4.30 -3.29
CA GLN A 140 10.78 -3.20 -3.59
C GLN A 140 11.02 -1.95 -2.73
N VAL A 141 11.39 -2.12 -1.46
CA VAL A 141 11.79 -0.99 -0.58
C VAL A 141 12.93 -0.18 -1.20
N TYR A 142 14.05 -0.84 -1.51
CA TYR A 142 15.21 -0.17 -2.11
C TYR A 142 14.89 0.40 -3.49
N TYR A 143 14.00 -0.26 -4.25
CA TYR A 143 13.51 0.26 -5.52
C TYR A 143 12.84 1.63 -5.38
N TYR A 144 11.96 1.83 -4.38
CA TYR A 144 11.30 3.11 -4.14
C TYR A 144 12.22 4.14 -3.47
N GLN A 145 13.07 3.72 -2.54
CA GLN A 145 14.03 4.62 -1.89
C GLN A 145 15.09 5.14 -2.87
N LYS A 146 15.51 4.30 -3.81
CA LYS A 146 16.42 4.73 -4.88
C LYS A 146 15.77 5.75 -5.81
N LEU A 147 14.45 5.67 -6.03
CA LEU A 147 13.72 6.71 -6.76
C LEU A 147 13.82 8.05 -6.02
N MET A 148 13.64 8.05 -4.69
CA MET A 148 13.74 9.27 -3.90
C MET A 148 15.14 9.87 -3.96
N ALA A 149 16.17 9.03 -3.79
CA ALA A 149 17.57 9.44 -3.89
C ALA A 149 17.91 10.06 -5.25
N ASP A 150 17.43 9.46 -6.34
CA ASP A 150 17.70 9.94 -7.71
C ASP A 150 16.91 11.21 -8.06
N LEU A 151 15.81 11.46 -7.36
CA LEU A 151 15.11 12.74 -7.39
C LEU A 151 15.86 13.82 -6.56
N GLY A 152 16.96 13.46 -5.92
CA GLY A 152 17.78 14.34 -5.09
C GLY A 152 17.28 14.48 -3.66
N LEU A 153 16.27 13.70 -3.24
CA LEU A 153 15.80 13.71 -1.86
C LEU A 153 16.77 12.91 -0.98
N LYS A 154 16.91 13.30 0.29
CA LYS A 154 17.68 12.56 1.29
C LYS A 154 16.83 11.38 1.78
N PRO A 155 17.16 10.12 1.45
CA PRO A 155 16.37 8.98 1.91
C PRO A 155 16.45 8.85 3.43
N GLY A 156 15.31 8.59 4.06
CA GLY A 156 15.23 8.14 5.46
C GLY A 156 15.56 6.65 5.57
N PRO A 157 15.30 6.03 6.75
CA PRO A 157 15.51 4.59 6.94
C PRO A 157 14.69 3.74 5.96
N ASP A 158 15.11 2.49 5.74
CA ASP A 158 14.42 1.54 4.84
C ASP A 158 13.40 0.65 5.57
N GLU A 159 13.16 0.92 6.85
CA GLU A 159 12.20 0.18 7.67
C GLU A 159 10.78 0.43 7.22
N LEU A 160 10.03 -0.65 7.02
CA LEU A 160 8.58 -0.60 6.78
C LEU A 160 7.89 0.09 7.95
N PHE A 161 6.88 0.89 7.63
CA PHE A 161 6.11 1.62 8.63
C PHE A 161 4.63 1.31 8.46
N LEU A 162 3.99 0.86 9.54
CA LEU A 162 2.54 0.73 9.63
C LEU A 162 2.15 1.18 11.04
N ARG A 163 1.29 2.20 11.11
CA ARG A 163 0.66 2.61 12.36
C ARG A 163 -0.75 2.05 12.38
N LEU A 164 -1.14 1.51 13.51
CA LEU A 164 -2.49 1.02 13.73
C LEU A 164 -3.37 2.18 14.22
N PRO A 165 -4.62 2.30 13.75
CA PRO A 165 -5.63 3.12 14.40
C PRO A 165 -5.89 2.65 15.84
N GLU A 166 -6.27 3.57 16.72
CA GLU A 166 -6.58 3.27 18.13
C GLU A 166 -7.69 2.22 18.24
N GLU A 167 -8.68 2.27 17.35
CA GLU A 167 -9.78 1.31 17.31
C GLU A 167 -9.30 -0.12 17.00
N ALA A 168 -8.26 -0.26 16.18
CA ALA A 168 -7.68 -1.56 15.87
C ALA A 168 -6.87 -2.12 17.05
N GLU A 169 -6.17 -1.25 17.79
CA GLU A 169 -5.47 -1.63 19.03
C GLU A 169 -6.47 -2.08 20.10
N LEU A 170 -7.54 -1.31 20.31
CA LEU A 170 -8.61 -1.67 21.26
C LEU A 170 -9.29 -2.99 20.90
N TRP A 171 -9.59 -3.21 19.63
CA TRP A 171 -10.15 -4.49 19.17
C TRP A 171 -9.20 -5.65 19.46
N ALA A 172 -7.90 -5.48 19.19
CA ALA A 172 -6.91 -6.52 19.43
C ALA A 172 -6.76 -6.83 20.93
N THR A 173 -6.80 -5.81 21.80
CA THR A 173 -6.78 -5.99 23.26
C THR A 173 -8.00 -6.77 23.73
N HIS A 174 -9.22 -6.37 23.33
CA HIS A 174 -10.44 -7.09 23.71
C HIS A 174 -10.44 -8.53 23.19
N PHE A 175 -9.96 -8.76 21.96
CA PHE A 175 -9.85 -10.11 21.42
C PHE A 175 -8.94 -11.00 22.30
N VAL A 176 -7.80 -10.48 22.76
CA VAL A 176 -6.89 -11.22 23.64
C VAL A 176 -7.54 -11.47 25.01
N ASP A 177 -8.24 -10.48 25.57
CA ASP A 177 -8.90 -10.61 26.87
C ASP A 177 -10.02 -11.65 26.86
N ASP A 178 -10.84 -11.68 25.79
CA ASP A 178 -11.99 -12.59 25.66
C ASP A 178 -11.57 -14.06 25.46
N HIS A 179 -10.40 -14.31 24.86
CA HIS A 179 -9.97 -15.67 24.48
C HIS A 179 -8.92 -16.27 25.42
N GLY A 180 -8.54 -15.51 26.46
CA GLY A 180 -7.67 -15.96 27.54
C GLY A 180 -6.20 -16.11 27.16
N PRO A 181 -5.36 -16.54 28.12
CA PRO A 181 -3.92 -16.64 27.93
C PRO A 181 -3.55 -17.82 27.01
N GLY A 182 -2.64 -17.59 26.07
CA GLY A 182 -2.09 -18.62 25.19
C GLY A 182 -1.39 -18.01 23.98
N PRO A 183 -0.63 -18.80 23.20
CA PRO A 183 -0.04 -18.31 21.96
C PRO A 183 -1.13 -17.95 20.95
N LEU A 184 -1.11 -16.73 20.42
CA LEU A 184 -1.93 -16.34 19.27
C LEU A 184 -1.16 -16.60 17.98
N VAL A 185 -1.79 -17.29 17.03
CA VAL A 185 -1.19 -17.60 15.71
C VAL A 185 -2.11 -17.14 14.59
N GLY A 186 -1.61 -16.23 13.76
CA GLY A 186 -2.28 -15.77 12.56
C GLY A 186 -2.00 -16.63 11.33
N LEU A 187 -3.04 -17.08 10.64
CA LEU A 187 -2.98 -17.77 9.35
C LEU A 187 -3.59 -16.88 8.28
N ASN A 188 -2.91 -16.74 7.14
CA ASN A 188 -3.45 -16.02 5.98
C ASN A 188 -3.41 -16.96 4.76
N PRO A 189 -4.46 -17.80 4.55
CA PRO A 189 -4.47 -18.82 3.51
C PRO A 189 -4.67 -18.25 2.10
N GLY A 190 -5.08 -16.99 2.00
CA GLY A 190 -5.40 -16.33 0.75
C GLY A 190 -4.19 -16.01 -0.12
N ALA A 191 -4.45 -15.86 -1.42
CA ALA A 191 -3.46 -15.32 -2.35
C ALA A 191 -4.14 -14.62 -3.53
N ALA A 192 -3.75 -13.37 -3.78
CA ALA A 192 -4.26 -12.56 -4.89
C ALA A 192 -3.73 -13.01 -6.25
N TYR A 193 -2.52 -13.59 -6.32
CA TYR A 193 -1.87 -14.01 -7.57
C TYR A 193 -2.33 -15.40 -8.06
N GLY A 194 -3.49 -15.87 -7.58
CA GLY A 194 -4.11 -17.11 -8.02
C GLY A 194 -3.85 -18.33 -7.12
N PRO A 195 -4.53 -19.45 -7.41
CA PRO A 195 -4.58 -20.62 -6.55
C PRO A 195 -3.22 -21.34 -6.42
N ALA A 196 -2.34 -21.22 -7.40
CA ALA A 196 -1.03 -21.90 -7.39
C ALA A 196 -0.11 -21.44 -6.24
N LYS A 197 -0.33 -20.26 -5.66
CA LYS A 197 0.43 -19.75 -4.50
C LYS A 197 -0.26 -20.05 -3.16
N ARG A 198 -1.39 -20.77 -3.16
CA ARG A 198 -2.13 -21.12 -1.94
C ARG A 198 -1.68 -22.49 -1.46
N TRP A 199 -1.39 -22.60 -0.18
CA TRP A 199 -1.26 -23.91 0.45
C TRP A 199 -2.67 -24.50 0.61
N PRO A 200 -2.87 -25.82 0.33
CA PRO A 200 -4.19 -26.44 0.43
C PRO A 200 -4.87 -26.21 1.78
N ALA A 201 -6.17 -25.94 1.75
CA ALA A 201 -6.93 -25.59 2.95
C ALA A 201 -6.90 -26.70 4.00
N GLU A 202 -6.91 -27.97 3.56
CA GLU A 202 -6.84 -29.14 4.42
C GLU A 202 -5.52 -29.20 5.20
N ARG A 203 -4.44 -28.67 4.62
CA ARG A 203 -3.14 -28.62 5.29
C ARG A 203 -3.07 -27.48 6.31
N TYR A 204 -3.67 -26.33 6.01
CA TYR A 204 -3.87 -25.28 7.01
C TYR A 204 -4.74 -25.77 8.17
N ALA A 205 -5.80 -26.52 7.87
CA ALA A 205 -6.69 -27.10 8.86
C ALA A 205 -5.94 -28.11 9.78
N ALA A 206 -5.13 -28.98 9.19
CA ALA A 206 -4.27 -29.90 9.94
C ALA A 206 -3.24 -29.15 10.82
N LEU A 207 -2.65 -28.06 10.31
CA LEU A 207 -1.74 -27.22 11.07
C LEU A 207 -2.46 -26.54 12.24
N ALA A 208 -3.61 -25.92 12.00
CA ALA A 208 -4.42 -25.27 13.05
C ALA A 208 -4.78 -26.26 14.17
N GLY A 209 -5.26 -27.46 13.81
CA GLY A 209 -5.57 -28.49 14.79
C GLY A 209 -4.35 -29.00 15.58
N ARG A 210 -3.15 -28.93 15.02
CA ARG A 210 -1.91 -29.22 15.76
C ARG A 210 -1.51 -28.07 16.69
N LEU A 211 -1.56 -26.83 16.23
CA LEU A 211 -1.26 -25.64 17.04
C LEU A 211 -2.17 -25.59 18.27
N VAL A 212 -3.46 -25.87 18.09
CA VAL A 212 -4.43 -25.93 19.18
C VAL A 212 -4.10 -27.05 20.16
N ARG A 213 -3.94 -28.30 19.68
CA ARG A 213 -3.72 -29.47 20.57
C ARG A 213 -2.35 -29.49 21.25
N GLU A 214 -1.31 -29.09 20.55
CA GLU A 214 0.09 -29.23 21.00
C GLU A 214 0.54 -27.99 21.79
N LEU A 215 0.04 -26.79 21.46
CA LEU A 215 0.48 -25.53 22.08
C LEU A 215 -0.62 -24.81 22.86
N GLY A 216 -1.86 -25.30 22.84
CA GLY A 216 -3.01 -24.58 23.41
C GLY A 216 -3.23 -23.23 22.71
N ALA A 217 -2.82 -23.10 21.45
CA ALA A 217 -2.83 -21.83 20.74
C ALA A 217 -4.25 -21.41 20.33
N GLN A 218 -4.48 -20.09 20.32
CA GLN A 218 -5.62 -19.48 19.64
C GLN A 218 -5.21 -19.15 18.20
N VAL A 219 -5.96 -19.65 17.22
CA VAL A 219 -5.62 -19.46 15.81
C VAL A 219 -6.58 -18.45 15.20
N LEU A 220 -6.05 -17.41 14.55
CA LEU A 220 -6.83 -16.43 13.79
C LEU A 220 -6.62 -16.65 12.30
N VAL A 221 -7.69 -16.70 11.52
CA VAL A 221 -7.63 -16.82 10.07
C VAL A 221 -7.96 -15.48 9.41
N PHE A 222 -6.94 -14.83 8.87
CA PHE A 222 -7.05 -13.58 8.13
C PHE A 222 -7.33 -13.83 6.65
N GLY A 223 -8.10 -12.93 6.03
CA GLY A 223 -8.34 -13.00 4.60
C GLY A 223 -9.37 -12.01 4.12
N THR A 224 -9.68 -12.10 2.85
CA THR A 224 -10.77 -11.37 2.21
C THR A 224 -12.03 -12.24 2.15
N ALA A 225 -13.15 -11.67 1.70
CA ALA A 225 -14.37 -12.43 1.42
C ALA A 225 -14.12 -13.61 0.45
N ALA A 226 -13.16 -13.51 -0.46
CA ALA A 226 -12.80 -14.58 -1.39
C ALA A 226 -12.08 -15.76 -0.73
N ASP A 227 -11.59 -15.59 0.51
CA ASP A 227 -10.85 -16.59 1.27
C ASP A 227 -11.75 -17.33 2.28
N GLN A 228 -13.03 -16.95 2.39
CA GLN A 228 -14.03 -17.56 3.26
C GLN A 228 -14.14 -19.09 3.11
N PRO A 229 -14.13 -19.68 1.89
CA PRO A 229 -14.15 -21.14 1.77
C PRO A 229 -12.94 -21.82 2.42
N ALA A 230 -11.76 -21.20 2.33
CA ALA A 230 -10.55 -21.72 2.98
C ALA A 230 -10.62 -21.55 4.49
N ALA A 231 -11.08 -20.39 4.97
CA ALA A 231 -11.25 -20.12 6.40
C ALA A 231 -12.23 -21.10 7.05
N ALA A 232 -13.37 -21.37 6.41
CA ALA A 232 -14.36 -22.34 6.89
C ALA A 232 -13.78 -23.76 7.01
N ALA A 233 -12.97 -24.19 6.03
CA ALA A 233 -12.28 -25.49 6.10
C ALA A 233 -11.28 -25.58 7.27
N ILE A 234 -10.61 -24.47 7.61
CA ILE A 234 -9.66 -24.40 8.71
C ILE A 234 -10.38 -24.40 10.06
N GLN A 235 -11.45 -23.60 10.19
CA GLN A 235 -12.28 -23.54 11.40
C GLN A 235 -12.91 -24.90 11.74
N ALA A 236 -13.35 -25.66 10.73
CA ALA A 236 -13.93 -26.99 10.93
C ALA A 236 -12.96 -28.00 11.60
N ALA A 237 -11.64 -27.78 11.55
CA ALA A 237 -10.66 -28.70 12.12
C ALA A 237 -10.38 -28.51 13.62
N ALA A 238 -10.81 -27.41 14.24
CA ALA A 238 -10.67 -27.20 15.69
C ALA A 238 -11.77 -26.27 16.21
N ALA A 239 -12.84 -26.87 16.74
CA ALA A 239 -13.99 -26.14 17.28
C ALA A 239 -13.59 -25.30 18.51
N GLY A 240 -13.88 -23.99 18.45
CA GLY A 240 -13.82 -23.07 19.59
C GLY A 240 -12.49 -22.34 19.83
N GLN A 241 -11.41 -22.68 19.12
CA GLN A 241 -10.09 -22.04 19.25
C GLN A 241 -9.51 -21.55 17.91
N VAL A 242 -10.31 -21.64 16.85
CA VAL A 242 -10.01 -21.08 15.53
C VAL A 242 -11.05 -20.03 15.19
N HIS A 243 -10.58 -18.80 14.95
CA HIS A 243 -11.39 -17.61 14.75
C HIS A 243 -11.19 -17.05 13.35
#